data_AF-W2IYW0-F1
#
_entry.id   AF-W2IYW0-F1
#
_cell.length_a   1.000
_cell.length_b   1.000
_cell.length_c   1.000
_cell.angle_alpha   90.00
_cell.angle_beta   90.00
_cell.angle_gamma   90.00
#
_symmetry.space_group_name_H-M   'P 1'
#
loop_
_entity.id
_entity.type
_entity.pdbx_description
1 polymer ?
#
loop_
_entity_poly.entity_id
_entity_poly.type
_entity_poly.pdbx_seq_one_letter_code
_entity_poly.pdbx_strand_id
1 'polypeptide(L)'
;MQVIPVKETMSRAEKNTRLSKTRKGADENELVPEGFDSYQRTYICTHGWKKRKSRSEGSRPRQHIRLTNCPFRFVAQWNLARGELQVKNGIFSHNHQVSPAAFATYPTSRGVFDPLVGARVQGMLEAGAKRSRIYDYLLEHDENVIQADVDNLVREHSSTGTKVDDNEAIAREIALFAAADPENLASVADTDCGDTGVISMASGHMRSVYARFSELLLVDCSHKTNRYNYQLLTFMGMS
;
A
#
# COMPACT_ATOMS: atom_id res chain seq x y z
N MET A 1 3.00 -1.49 -26.87
CA MET A 1 2.93 -2.49 -25.78
C MET A 1 1.60 -2.33 -25.04
N GLN A 2 1.10 -3.37 -24.38
CA GLN A 2 -0.17 -3.32 -23.63
C GLN A 2 0.09 -3.88 -22.23
N VAL A 3 -0.43 -3.21 -21.20
CA VAL A 3 -0.39 -3.75 -19.83
C VAL A 3 -1.46 -4.83 -19.71
N ILE A 4 -1.06 -6.02 -19.24
CA ILE A 4 -1.93 -7.20 -19.10
C ILE A 4 -2.00 -7.57 -17.61
N PRO A 5 -2.92 -6.98 -16.84
CA PRO A 5 -3.10 -7.33 -15.43
C PRO A 5 -3.70 -8.73 -15.23
N VAL A 6 -3.42 -9.30 -14.06
CA VAL A 6 -4.10 -10.50 -13.56
C VAL A 6 -5.48 -10.10 -13.03
N LYS A 7 -6.52 -10.72 -13.56
CA LYS A 7 -7.92 -10.53 -13.13
C LYS A 7 -8.29 -11.43 -11.96
N GLU A 8 -7.92 -12.71 -12.08
CA GLU A 8 -8.30 -13.79 -11.16
C GLU A 8 -7.12 -14.73 -11.04
N THR A 9 -6.82 -15.16 -9.82
CA THR A 9 -5.83 -16.20 -9.51
C THR A 9 -6.55 -17.33 -8.79
N MET A 10 -6.37 -18.55 -9.27
CA MET A 10 -6.76 -19.76 -8.55
C MET A 10 -5.51 -20.34 -7.90
N SER A 11 -5.51 -20.37 -6.57
CA SER A 11 -4.39 -20.91 -5.81
C SER A 11 -4.38 -22.44 -5.86
N ARG A 12 -3.23 -23.03 -5.51
CA ARG A 12 -3.12 -24.48 -5.26
C ARG A 12 -4.16 -24.95 -4.25
N ALA A 13 -4.27 -24.24 -3.12
CA ALA A 13 -5.20 -24.59 -2.04
C ALA A 13 -6.64 -24.58 -2.56
N GLU A 14 -7.05 -23.51 -3.23
CA GLU A 14 -8.41 -23.39 -3.77
C GLU A 14 -8.73 -24.51 -4.76
N LYS A 15 -7.79 -24.85 -5.66
CA LYS A 15 -7.99 -25.92 -6.63
C LYS A 15 -8.04 -27.30 -5.98
N ASN A 16 -7.15 -27.61 -5.06
CA ASN A 16 -7.14 -28.89 -4.34
C ASN A 16 -8.41 -29.05 -3.47
N THR A 17 -8.88 -27.97 -2.84
CA THR A 17 -10.18 -27.97 -2.12
C THR A 17 -11.37 -28.15 -3.05
N ARG A 18 -11.33 -27.60 -4.28
CA ARG A 18 -12.39 -27.82 -5.28
C ARG A 18 -12.40 -29.27 -5.76
N LEU A 19 -11.24 -29.85 -6.00
CA LEU A 19 -11.09 -31.26 -6.40
C LEU A 19 -11.67 -32.21 -5.36
N SER A 20 -11.34 -32.03 -4.07
CA SER A 20 -11.84 -32.88 -2.99
C SER A 20 -13.36 -32.83 -2.82
N LYS A 21 -14.02 -31.76 -3.27
CA LYS A 21 -15.48 -31.60 -3.26
C LYS A 21 -16.17 -32.19 -4.49
N THR A 22 -15.43 -32.67 -5.49
CA THR A 22 -16.04 -33.28 -6.67
C THR A 22 -16.50 -34.71 -6.40
N ARG A 23 -17.55 -35.16 -7.11
CA ARG A 23 -18.14 -36.50 -6.95
C ARG A 23 -17.16 -37.65 -7.29
N LYS A 24 -16.08 -37.36 -8.02
CA LYS A 24 -15.01 -38.31 -8.34
C LYS A 24 -13.98 -38.48 -7.22
N GLY A 25 -14.00 -37.62 -6.19
CA GLY A 25 -12.92 -37.55 -5.19
C GLY A 25 -11.66 -36.88 -5.75
N ALA A 26 -10.64 -36.74 -4.90
CA ALA A 26 -9.32 -36.28 -5.34
C ALA A 26 -8.46 -37.49 -5.73
N ASP A 27 -8.04 -37.56 -6.99
CA ASP A 27 -6.90 -38.39 -7.40
C ASP A 27 -5.61 -37.67 -7.00
N GLU A 28 -4.68 -38.36 -6.33
CA GLU A 28 -3.39 -37.79 -5.92
C GLU A 28 -2.58 -37.27 -7.11
N ASN A 29 -2.73 -37.88 -8.29
CA ASN A 29 -2.07 -37.42 -9.53
C ASN A 29 -2.67 -36.12 -10.09
N GLU A 30 -3.89 -35.75 -9.66
CA GLU A 30 -4.56 -34.52 -10.06
C GLU A 30 -4.34 -33.39 -9.04
N LEU A 31 -3.69 -33.64 -7.89
CA LEU A 31 -3.36 -32.59 -6.94
C LEU A 31 -2.24 -31.70 -7.48
N VAL A 32 -2.31 -30.40 -7.18
CA VAL A 32 -1.19 -29.51 -7.48
C VAL A 32 -0.07 -29.76 -6.48
N PRO A 33 1.16 -30.06 -6.94
CA PRO A 33 2.29 -30.36 -6.07
C PRO A 33 2.66 -29.22 -5.14
N GLU A 34 3.41 -29.54 -4.10
CA GLU A 34 4.01 -28.58 -3.20
C GLU A 34 5.08 -27.74 -3.94
N GLY A 35 5.19 -26.45 -3.62
CA GLY A 35 6.09 -25.50 -4.33
C GLY A 35 5.43 -24.66 -5.44
N PHE A 36 4.15 -24.89 -5.76
CA PHE A 36 3.39 -24.05 -6.71
C PHE A 36 2.36 -23.18 -6.00
N ASP A 37 2.55 -21.86 -6.01
CA ASP A 37 1.64 -20.91 -5.35
C ASP A 37 0.30 -20.73 -6.08
N SER A 38 0.34 -20.65 -7.43
CA SER A 38 -0.85 -20.46 -8.26
C SER A 38 -0.97 -21.52 -9.34
N TYR A 39 -2.12 -22.22 -9.37
CA TYR A 39 -2.45 -23.21 -10.40
C TYR A 39 -2.88 -22.56 -11.72
N GLN A 40 -3.64 -21.46 -11.62
CA GLN A 40 -4.23 -20.79 -12.78
C GLN A 40 -4.29 -19.28 -12.55
N ARG A 41 -3.99 -18.50 -13.59
CA ARG A 41 -4.18 -17.04 -13.62
C ARG A 41 -4.92 -16.64 -14.89
N THR A 42 -5.95 -15.82 -14.72
CA THR A 42 -6.67 -15.19 -15.82
C THR A 42 -6.10 -13.80 -16.05
N TYR A 43 -5.64 -13.55 -17.27
CA TYR A 43 -5.08 -12.28 -17.72
C TYR A 43 -6.09 -11.56 -18.60
N ILE A 44 -6.17 -10.24 -18.46
CA ILE A 44 -7.06 -9.38 -19.26
C ILE A 44 -6.34 -8.11 -19.70
N CYS A 45 -6.93 -7.37 -20.63
CA CYS A 45 -6.51 -5.98 -20.88
C CYS A 45 -6.90 -5.06 -19.70
N THR A 46 -6.12 -4.00 -19.44
CA THR A 46 -6.50 -2.93 -18.48
C THR A 46 -7.83 -2.27 -18.80
N HIS A 47 -8.29 -2.32 -20.04
CA HIS A 47 -9.60 -1.82 -20.47
C HIS A 47 -10.73 -2.87 -20.35
N GLY A 48 -10.38 -4.12 -19.99
CA GLY A 48 -11.30 -5.26 -19.85
C GLY A 48 -11.95 -5.38 -18.46
N TRP A 49 -11.58 -4.53 -17.50
CA TRP A 49 -12.26 -4.51 -16.21
C TRP A 49 -13.71 -4.05 -16.39
N LYS A 50 -14.63 -4.76 -15.72
CA LYS A 50 -16.02 -4.32 -15.62
C LYS A 50 -16.06 -2.97 -14.91
N LYS A 51 -16.91 -2.04 -15.39
CA LYS A 51 -17.16 -0.79 -14.69
C LYS A 51 -17.60 -1.09 -13.27
N ARG A 52 -16.84 -0.62 -12.27
CA ARG A 52 -17.26 -0.70 -10.86
C ARG A 52 -18.52 0.14 -10.70
N LYS A 53 -19.52 -0.37 -9.97
CA LYS A 53 -20.67 0.42 -9.57
C LYS A 53 -20.15 1.63 -8.78
N SER A 54 -20.54 2.82 -9.18
CA SER A 54 -20.21 4.05 -8.46
C SER A 54 -20.80 4.00 -7.07
N ARG A 55 -19.99 4.32 -6.05
CA ARG A 55 -20.47 4.55 -4.68
C ARG A 55 -20.67 6.05 -4.37
N SER A 56 -20.39 6.94 -5.32
CA SER A 56 -20.55 8.39 -5.13
C SER A 56 -21.89 8.91 -5.63
N GLU A 57 -22.39 9.95 -4.94
CA GLU A 57 -23.58 10.73 -5.29
C GLU A 57 -23.36 11.69 -6.48
N GLY A 58 -22.12 11.78 -7.00
CA GLY A 58 -21.81 12.53 -8.23
C GLY A 58 -21.33 13.97 -8.03
N SER A 59 -21.03 14.40 -6.80
CA SER A 59 -20.59 15.78 -6.50
C SER A 59 -19.23 16.17 -7.09
N ARG A 60 -18.40 15.21 -7.52
CA ARG A 60 -17.11 15.47 -8.21
C ARG A 60 -17.10 14.79 -9.59
N PRO A 61 -16.63 15.48 -10.65
CA PRO A 61 -16.52 14.89 -11.98
C PRO A 61 -15.66 13.63 -11.94
N ARG A 62 -16.15 12.56 -12.58
CA ARG A 62 -15.41 11.30 -12.61
C ARG A 62 -14.14 11.47 -13.42
N GLN A 63 -13.02 11.02 -12.85
CA GLN A 63 -11.77 10.82 -13.60
C GLN A 63 -12.04 9.94 -14.83
N HIS A 64 -11.35 10.22 -15.94
CA HIS A 64 -11.54 9.51 -17.20
C HIS A 64 -11.32 7.99 -17.04
N ILE A 65 -12.42 7.23 -16.96
CA ILE A 65 -12.40 5.79 -16.75
C ILE A 65 -12.09 5.10 -18.08
N ARG A 66 -10.89 4.52 -18.20
CA ARG A 66 -10.41 3.78 -19.38
C ARG A 66 -11.08 2.41 -19.59
N LEU A 67 -12.34 2.22 -19.20
CA LEU A 67 -12.99 0.89 -19.24
C LEU A 67 -13.90 0.76 -20.48
N THR A 68 -13.37 0.14 -21.54
CA THR A 68 -14.09 -0.11 -22.81
C THR A 68 -14.71 -1.50 -22.88
N ASN A 69 -14.68 -2.26 -21.78
CA ASN A 69 -15.09 -3.66 -21.74
C ASN A 69 -14.37 -4.50 -22.81
N CYS A 70 -13.05 -4.29 -22.91
CA CYS A 70 -12.21 -4.96 -23.89
C CYS A 70 -12.29 -6.49 -23.76
N PRO A 71 -12.51 -7.24 -24.86
CA PRO A 71 -12.69 -8.69 -24.81
C PRO A 71 -11.38 -9.46 -24.65
N PHE A 72 -10.22 -8.80 -24.77
CA PHE A 72 -8.91 -9.43 -24.64
C PHE A 72 -8.78 -10.15 -23.29
N ARG A 73 -8.55 -11.47 -23.35
CA ARG A 73 -8.35 -12.32 -22.18
C ARG A 73 -7.63 -13.60 -22.56
N PHE A 74 -6.88 -14.17 -21.63
CA PHE A 74 -6.43 -15.55 -21.72
C PHE A 74 -6.20 -16.11 -20.33
N VAL A 75 -6.06 -17.42 -20.23
CA VAL A 75 -5.79 -18.12 -18.97
C VAL A 75 -4.45 -18.82 -19.08
N ALA A 76 -3.51 -18.53 -18.19
CA ALA A 76 -2.33 -19.37 -17.98
C ALA A 76 -2.66 -20.39 -16.89
N GLN A 77 -2.53 -21.67 -17.19
CA GLN A 77 -2.90 -22.77 -16.29
C GLN A 77 -1.81 -23.85 -16.32
N TRP A 78 -1.50 -24.41 -15.15
CA TRP A 78 -0.59 -25.53 -15.06
C TRP A 78 -1.23 -26.81 -15.62
N ASN A 79 -0.54 -27.47 -16.56
CA ASN A 79 -0.89 -28.79 -17.04
C ASN A 79 -0.13 -29.82 -16.20
N LEU A 80 -0.84 -30.44 -15.24
CA LEU A 80 -0.22 -31.39 -14.31
C LEU A 80 0.28 -32.67 -14.99
N ALA A 81 -0.40 -33.14 -16.03
CA ALA A 81 0.00 -34.35 -16.74
C ALA A 81 1.30 -34.15 -17.55
N ARG A 82 1.52 -32.94 -18.05
CA ARG A 82 2.70 -32.59 -18.87
C ARG A 82 3.79 -31.86 -18.09
N GLY A 83 3.50 -31.40 -16.87
CA GLY A 83 4.42 -30.62 -16.05
C GLY A 83 4.77 -29.24 -16.64
N GLU A 84 3.89 -28.64 -17.44
CA GLU A 84 4.15 -27.39 -18.16
C GLU A 84 3.02 -26.36 -17.99
N LEU A 85 3.33 -25.07 -18.21
CA LEU A 85 2.34 -24.01 -18.24
C LEU A 85 1.68 -23.93 -19.62
N GLN A 86 0.35 -23.93 -19.67
CA GLN A 86 -0.42 -23.82 -20.90
C GLN A 86 -1.30 -22.57 -20.92
N VAL A 87 -1.37 -21.92 -22.09
CA VAL A 87 -2.34 -20.85 -22.36
C VAL A 87 -3.64 -21.45 -22.90
N LYS A 88 -4.77 -21.12 -22.28
CA LYS A 88 -6.12 -21.58 -22.65
C LYS A 88 -7.10 -20.42 -22.74
N ASN A 89 -8.24 -20.66 -23.39
CA ASN A 89 -9.38 -19.74 -23.45
C ASN A 89 -8.99 -18.32 -23.90
N GLY A 90 -8.08 -18.23 -24.88
CA GLY A 90 -7.51 -16.99 -25.37
C GLY A 90 -8.43 -16.27 -26.36
N ILE A 91 -8.65 -14.98 -26.10
CA ILE A 91 -9.18 -13.99 -27.04
C ILE A 91 -8.12 -12.89 -27.10
N PHE A 92 -7.48 -12.74 -28.26
CA PHE A 92 -6.35 -11.81 -28.44
C PHE A 92 -6.71 -10.55 -29.24
N SER A 93 -8.01 -10.28 -29.40
CA SER A 93 -8.51 -9.08 -30.07
C SER A 93 -8.79 -7.95 -29.08
N HIS A 94 -8.44 -6.73 -29.45
CA HIS A 94 -8.79 -5.52 -28.72
C HIS A 94 -9.92 -4.76 -29.43
N ASN A 95 -10.77 -4.07 -28.66
CA ASN A 95 -11.81 -3.17 -29.18
C ASN A 95 -11.44 -1.68 -29.04
N HIS A 96 -10.18 -1.40 -28.75
CA HIS A 96 -9.61 -0.07 -28.59
C HIS A 96 -8.21 -0.06 -29.21
N GLN A 97 -7.69 1.13 -29.51
CA GLN A 97 -6.35 1.26 -30.03
C GLN A 97 -5.32 0.79 -28.98
N VAL A 98 -4.35 -0.01 -29.43
CA VAL A 98 -3.17 -0.39 -28.67
C VAL A 98 -1.96 0.16 -29.43
N SER A 99 -1.26 1.12 -28.82
CA SER A 99 -0.11 1.78 -29.44
C SER A 99 0.98 2.08 -28.41
N PRO A 100 2.24 2.29 -28.82
CA PRO A 100 3.29 2.75 -27.93
C PRO A 100 2.94 4.07 -27.22
N ALA A 101 2.31 5.02 -27.94
CA ALA A 101 1.85 6.26 -27.34
C ALA A 101 0.79 6.02 -26.24
N ALA A 102 -0.20 5.14 -26.50
CA ALA A 102 -1.18 4.77 -25.48
C ALA A 102 -0.49 4.10 -24.28
N PHE A 103 0.53 3.28 -24.52
CA PHE A 103 1.33 2.64 -23.49
C PHE A 103 2.06 3.64 -22.60
N ALA A 104 2.68 4.67 -23.17
CA ALA A 104 3.42 5.69 -22.43
C ALA A 104 2.55 6.44 -21.40
N THR A 105 1.23 6.49 -21.61
CA THR A 105 0.29 7.13 -20.66
C THR A 105 -0.08 6.28 -19.44
N TYR A 106 0.34 5.01 -19.37
CA TYR A 106 0.00 4.16 -18.21
C TYR A 106 0.84 4.55 -16.99
N PRO A 107 0.29 4.48 -15.76
CA PRO A 107 1.08 4.72 -14.56
C PRO A 107 2.32 3.84 -14.44
N THR A 108 2.27 2.59 -14.90
CA THR A 108 3.39 1.64 -14.81
C THR A 108 4.53 1.91 -15.79
N SER A 109 4.30 2.70 -16.84
CA SER A 109 5.31 3.07 -17.81
C SER A 109 5.82 4.49 -17.60
N ARG A 110 5.27 5.22 -16.62
CA ARG A 110 5.69 6.57 -16.23
C ARG A 110 6.58 6.50 -15.00
N GLY A 111 7.55 7.40 -14.93
CA GLY A 111 8.51 7.46 -13.84
C GLY A 111 9.85 8.01 -14.29
N VAL A 112 10.78 8.04 -13.34
CA VAL A 112 12.19 8.35 -13.58
C VAL A 112 12.94 7.03 -13.62
N PHE A 113 13.50 6.67 -14.77
CA PHE A 113 14.14 5.38 -15.00
C PHE A 113 15.66 5.44 -14.90
N ASP A 114 16.27 6.56 -15.29
CA ASP A 114 17.71 6.74 -15.16
C ASP A 114 18.07 7.07 -13.69
N PRO A 115 18.87 6.23 -13.01
CA PRO A 115 19.28 6.47 -11.63
C PRO A 115 20.05 7.78 -11.45
N LEU A 116 20.82 8.24 -12.44
CA LEU A 116 21.58 9.49 -12.39
C LEU A 116 20.64 10.70 -12.43
N VAL A 117 19.63 10.63 -13.29
CA VAL A 117 18.56 11.66 -13.38
C VAL A 117 17.78 11.69 -12.07
N GLY A 118 17.42 10.52 -11.52
CA GLY A 118 16.77 10.40 -10.22
C GLY A 118 17.58 11.02 -9.08
N ALA A 119 18.88 10.74 -9.00
CA ALA A 119 19.77 11.32 -8.00
C ALA A 119 19.87 12.85 -8.13
N ARG A 120 19.93 13.37 -9.35
CA ARG A 120 19.94 14.82 -9.59
C ARG A 120 18.62 15.48 -9.17
N VAL A 121 17.49 14.86 -9.47
CA VAL A 121 16.15 15.33 -9.05
C VAL A 121 16.05 15.35 -7.53
N GLN A 122 16.57 14.35 -6.83
CA GLN A 122 16.64 14.34 -5.38
C GLN A 122 17.42 15.55 -4.84
N GLY A 123 18.59 15.86 -5.39
CA GLY A 123 19.33 17.07 -5.02
C GLY A 123 18.59 18.38 -5.35
N MET A 124 17.81 18.41 -6.45
CA MET A 124 16.94 19.54 -6.77
C MET A 124 15.81 19.72 -5.76
N LEU A 125 15.24 18.61 -5.26
CA LEU A 125 14.20 18.63 -4.22
C LEU A 125 14.77 19.18 -2.90
N GLU A 126 15.95 18.71 -2.49
CA GLU A 126 16.65 19.18 -1.27
C GLU A 126 16.99 20.67 -1.34
N ALA A 127 17.39 21.16 -2.51
CA ALA A 127 17.66 22.58 -2.76
C ALA A 127 16.38 23.44 -2.89
N GLY A 128 15.19 22.86 -2.73
CA GLY A 128 13.91 23.57 -2.85
C GLY A 128 13.61 24.06 -4.26
N ALA A 129 14.09 23.35 -5.30
CA ALA A 129 13.85 23.75 -6.68
C ALA A 129 12.34 23.79 -7.00
N LYS A 130 11.97 24.74 -7.87
CA LYS A 130 10.58 24.86 -8.35
C LYS A 130 10.18 23.60 -9.11
N ARG A 131 8.92 23.15 -8.90
CA ARG A 131 8.31 22.02 -9.61
C ARG A 131 8.45 22.11 -11.13
N SER A 132 8.30 23.30 -11.71
CA SER A 132 8.48 23.51 -13.14
C SER A 132 9.90 23.18 -13.60
N ARG A 133 10.93 23.59 -12.86
CA ARG A 133 12.33 23.28 -13.18
C ARG A 133 12.64 21.80 -13.09
N ILE A 134 12.05 21.09 -12.11
CA ILE A 134 12.19 19.65 -11.99
C ILE A 134 11.53 18.95 -13.18
N TYR A 135 10.34 19.43 -13.59
CA TYR A 135 9.64 18.89 -14.75
C TYR A 135 10.40 19.12 -16.06
N ASP A 136 10.89 20.34 -16.30
CA ASP A 136 11.68 20.67 -17.48
C ASP A 136 12.95 19.81 -17.56
N TYR A 137 13.66 19.65 -16.43
CA TYR A 137 14.83 18.78 -16.34
C TYR A 137 14.52 17.32 -16.69
N LEU A 138 13.40 16.78 -16.18
CA LEU A 138 12.99 15.40 -16.50
C LEU A 138 12.67 15.23 -17.99
N LEU A 139 12.00 16.22 -18.61
CA LEU A 139 11.72 16.19 -20.05
C LEU A 139 12.99 16.30 -20.90
N GLU A 140 13.96 17.11 -20.49
CA GLU A 140 15.26 17.24 -21.17
C GLU A 140 16.08 15.95 -21.14
N HIS A 141 15.78 15.03 -20.22
CA HIS A 141 16.45 13.73 -20.05
C HIS A 141 15.58 12.56 -20.52
N ASP A 142 14.59 12.81 -21.38
CA ASP A 142 13.71 11.80 -21.98
C ASP A 142 12.92 10.93 -20.98
N GLU A 143 12.72 11.43 -19.75
CA GLU A 143 11.94 10.71 -18.74
C GLU A 143 10.44 10.81 -19.02
N ASN A 144 9.74 9.67 -18.93
CA ASN A 144 8.30 9.61 -19.20
C ASN A 144 7.50 10.03 -17.96
N VAL A 145 7.33 11.33 -17.77
CA VAL A 145 6.61 11.90 -16.62
C VAL A 145 5.54 12.90 -17.05
N ILE A 146 4.56 13.12 -16.17
CA ILE A 146 3.65 14.27 -16.25
C ILE A 146 3.77 15.13 -14.99
N GLN A 147 3.22 16.35 -15.02
CA GLN A 147 3.27 17.28 -13.89
C GLN A 147 2.82 16.65 -12.54
N ALA A 148 1.77 15.83 -12.58
CA ALA A 148 1.27 15.12 -11.39
C ALA A 148 2.31 14.17 -10.77
N ASP A 149 3.22 13.61 -11.57
CA ASP A 149 4.30 12.75 -11.06
C ASP A 149 5.32 13.60 -10.29
N VAL A 150 5.66 14.80 -10.78
CA VAL A 150 6.52 15.76 -10.05
C VAL A 150 5.84 16.24 -8.77
N ASP A 151 4.53 16.49 -8.80
CA ASP A 151 3.78 16.85 -7.59
C ASP A 151 3.83 15.72 -6.55
N ASN A 152 3.77 14.46 -6.99
CA ASN A 152 3.92 13.30 -6.13
C ASN A 152 5.33 13.21 -5.54
N LEU A 153 6.38 13.40 -6.35
CA LEU A 153 7.78 13.38 -5.90
C LEU A 153 8.04 14.44 -4.82
N VAL A 154 7.57 15.67 -5.02
CA VAL A 154 7.71 16.74 -4.02
C VAL A 154 6.96 16.40 -2.74
N ARG A 155 5.73 15.89 -2.86
CA ARG A 155 4.92 15.51 -1.69
C ARG A 155 5.61 14.41 -0.88
N GLU A 156 6.16 13.40 -1.55
CA GLU A 156 6.89 12.31 -0.91
C GLU A 156 8.15 12.82 -0.21
N HIS A 157 8.94 13.66 -0.88
CA HIS A 157 10.13 14.28 -0.29
C HIS A 157 9.81 15.10 0.97
N SER A 158 8.75 15.93 0.93
CA SER A 158 8.30 16.66 2.12
C SER A 158 7.90 15.74 3.26
N SER A 159 7.31 14.58 2.98
CA SER A 159 6.92 13.62 4.01
C SER A 159 8.11 12.88 4.63
N THR A 160 9.22 12.72 3.90
CA THR A 160 10.43 12.07 4.39
C THR A 160 11.19 12.97 5.37
N GLY A 161 11.26 14.29 5.11
CA GLY A 161 11.89 15.25 6.01
C GLY A 161 11.20 15.39 7.38
N THR A 162 9.89 15.16 7.46
CA THR A 162 9.12 15.30 8.70
C THR A 162 9.27 14.10 9.66
N LYS A 163 9.54 12.90 9.15
CA LYS A 163 9.56 11.68 9.99
C LYS A 163 10.69 11.65 11.03
N VAL A 164 11.84 12.24 10.72
CA VAL A 164 12.99 12.27 11.65
C VAL A 164 12.78 13.34 12.72
N ASP A 165 12.21 14.49 12.35
CA ASP A 165 11.90 15.60 13.26
C ASP A 165 10.80 15.24 14.28
N ASP A 166 9.76 14.52 13.83
CA ASP A 166 8.65 14.11 14.71
C ASP A 166 9.14 13.21 15.87
N ASN A 167 10.05 12.27 15.61
CA ASN A 167 10.57 11.36 16.64
C ASN A 167 11.43 12.09 17.67
N GLU A 168 12.31 13.00 17.23
CA GLU A 168 13.14 13.82 18.10
C GLU A 168 12.28 14.79 18.93
N ALA A 169 11.26 15.40 18.31
CA ALA A 169 10.31 16.25 19.01
C ALA A 169 9.52 15.48 20.08
N ILE A 170 9.07 14.26 19.79
CA ILE A 170 8.38 13.40 20.76
C ILE A 170 9.33 13.01 21.91
N ALA A 171 10.57 12.62 21.62
CA ALA A 171 11.56 12.29 22.64
C ALA A 171 11.84 13.49 23.57
N ARG A 172 11.94 14.69 23.01
CA ARG A 172 12.10 15.93 23.77
C ARG A 172 10.91 16.23 24.67
N GLU A 173 9.68 16.09 24.18
CA GLU A 173 8.46 16.32 24.98
C GLU A 173 8.33 15.30 26.12
N ILE A 174 8.67 14.03 25.88
CA ILE A 174 8.72 12.99 26.93
C ILE A 174 9.73 13.37 28.02
N ALA A 175 10.92 13.82 27.64
CA ALA A 175 11.95 14.25 28.58
C ALA A 175 11.52 15.49 29.37
N LEU A 176 10.90 16.48 28.72
CA LEU A 176 10.36 17.67 29.37
C LEU A 176 9.26 17.33 30.38
N PHE A 177 8.35 16.41 30.01
CA PHE A 177 7.30 15.94 30.92
C PHE A 177 7.87 15.25 32.17
N ALA A 178 8.85 14.36 31.99
CA ALA A 178 9.50 13.68 33.11
C ALA A 178 10.30 14.64 33.99
N ALA A 179 10.90 15.68 33.41
CA ALA A 179 11.65 16.69 34.15
C ALA A 179 10.75 17.72 34.88
N ALA A 180 9.50 17.88 34.46
CA ALA A 180 8.58 18.87 35.04
C ALA A 180 8.20 18.56 36.50
N ASP A 181 8.18 17.29 36.90
CA ASP A 181 7.89 16.84 38.26
C ASP A 181 8.58 15.49 38.51
N PRO A 182 9.39 15.32 39.58
CA PRO A 182 10.02 14.04 39.94
C PRO A 182 9.06 12.86 40.11
N GLU A 183 7.77 13.12 40.39
CA GLU A 183 6.75 12.07 40.50
C GLU A 183 6.13 11.67 39.15
N ASN A 184 6.40 12.43 38.07
CA ASN A 184 6.00 12.06 36.72
C ASN A 184 6.78 10.84 36.23
N LEU A 185 6.09 9.95 35.52
CA LEU A 185 6.69 8.79 34.87
C LEU A 185 6.34 8.81 33.39
N ALA A 186 7.35 8.61 32.56
CA ALA A 186 7.17 8.32 31.15
C ALA A 186 8.08 7.16 30.74
N SER A 187 7.60 6.29 29.87
CA SER A 187 8.36 5.17 29.32
C SER A 187 8.06 4.96 27.84
N VAL A 188 9.05 4.45 27.13
CA VAL A 188 8.96 4.06 25.72
C VAL A 188 9.34 2.60 25.64
N ALA A 189 8.47 1.79 25.03
CA ALA A 189 8.72 0.39 24.77
C ALA A 189 8.76 0.17 23.26
N ASP A 190 9.87 -0.37 22.78
CA ASP A 190 10.07 -0.70 21.37
C ASP A 190 9.54 -2.10 21.05
N THR A 191 9.21 -2.32 19.78
CA THR A 191 8.84 -3.62 19.21
C THR A 191 10.09 -4.45 18.93
N ASP A 192 9.92 -5.77 18.70
CA ASP A 192 11.02 -6.68 18.34
C ASP A 192 11.78 -6.27 17.04
N CYS A 193 11.15 -5.42 16.22
CA CYS A 193 11.73 -4.87 14.99
C CYS A 193 12.53 -3.57 15.23
N GLY A 194 12.57 -3.05 16.45
CA GLY A 194 13.25 -1.79 16.80
C GLY A 194 12.42 -0.53 16.56
N ASP A 195 11.15 -0.66 16.18
CA ASP A 195 10.22 0.46 16.04
C ASP A 195 9.56 0.78 17.38
N THR A 196 9.35 2.06 17.71
CA THR A 196 8.63 2.48 18.93
C THR A 196 7.22 1.88 18.99
N GLY A 197 6.97 0.98 19.94
CA GLY A 197 5.71 0.26 20.06
C GLY A 197 4.68 0.99 20.93
N VAL A 198 5.08 1.43 22.13
CA VAL A 198 4.19 2.06 23.12
C VAL A 198 4.91 3.19 23.83
N ILE A 199 4.24 4.34 23.95
CA ILE A 199 4.66 5.45 24.81
C ILE A 199 3.62 5.57 25.94
N SER A 200 4.08 5.48 27.18
CA SER A 200 3.24 5.58 28.38
C SER A 200 3.65 6.81 29.17
N MET A 201 2.69 7.62 29.62
CA MET A 201 2.94 8.83 30.41
C MET A 201 1.91 8.92 31.54
N ALA A 202 2.37 9.21 32.77
CA ALA A 202 1.52 9.41 33.93
C ALA A 202 2.11 10.48 34.84
N SER A 203 1.32 11.50 35.20
CA SER A 203 1.79 12.54 36.11
C SER A 203 1.80 12.06 37.57
N GLY A 204 2.57 12.73 38.43
CA GLY A 204 2.56 12.47 39.88
C GLY A 204 1.14 12.51 40.47
N HIS A 205 0.35 13.50 40.05
CA HIS A 205 -1.06 13.61 40.44
C HIS A 205 -1.89 12.38 40.03
N MET A 206 -1.79 11.93 38.77
CA MET A 206 -2.51 10.73 38.30
C MET A 206 -2.15 9.49 39.11
N ARG A 207 -0.86 9.33 39.41
CA ARG A 207 -0.35 8.22 40.23
C ARG A 207 -0.86 8.28 41.67
N SER A 208 -0.88 9.46 42.26
CA SER A 208 -1.39 9.69 43.62
C SER A 208 -2.89 9.41 43.74
N VAL A 209 -3.68 9.84 42.76
CA VAL A 209 -5.12 9.54 42.66
C VAL A 209 -5.33 8.04 42.55
N TYR A 210 -4.62 7.36 41.65
CA TYR A 210 -4.73 5.92 41.48
C TYR A 210 -4.33 5.13 42.75
N ALA A 211 -3.25 5.54 43.44
CA ALA A 211 -2.82 4.90 44.67
C ALA A 211 -3.87 4.99 45.80
N ARG A 212 -4.69 6.05 45.81
CA ARG A 212 -5.75 6.26 46.81
C ARG A 212 -7.07 5.61 46.43
N PHE A 213 -7.36 5.52 45.13
CA PHE A 213 -8.66 5.08 44.59
C PHE A 213 -8.46 4.02 43.51
N SER A 214 -7.88 2.88 43.90
CA SER A 214 -7.53 1.78 42.98
C SER A 214 -8.64 0.73 42.81
N GLU A 215 -9.83 0.97 43.34
CA GLU A 215 -10.92 -0.01 43.35
C GLU A 215 -11.41 -0.37 41.95
N LEU A 216 -11.46 0.62 41.04
CA LEU A 216 -11.87 0.43 39.65
C LEU A 216 -10.93 1.18 38.69
N LEU A 217 -10.40 0.46 37.70
CA LEU A 217 -9.63 1.01 36.59
C LEU A 217 -10.44 0.90 35.30
N LEU A 218 -10.81 2.06 34.73
CA LEU A 218 -11.42 2.14 33.41
C LEU A 218 -10.34 2.37 32.35
N VAL A 219 -10.47 1.66 31.24
CA VAL A 219 -9.61 1.83 30.06
C VAL A 219 -10.51 2.25 28.91
N ASP A 220 -10.28 3.45 28.38
CA ASP A 220 -10.95 3.95 27.19
C ASP A 220 -9.97 4.00 26.02
N CYS A 221 -10.45 3.65 24.83
CA CYS A 221 -9.65 3.60 23.61
C CYS A 221 -10.31 4.44 22.53
N SER A 222 -9.51 5.24 21.81
CA SER A 222 -10.00 5.96 20.65
C SER A 222 -10.55 4.99 19.59
N HIS A 223 -11.75 5.25 19.06
CA HIS A 223 -12.37 4.44 18.01
C HIS A 223 -11.55 4.36 16.70
N LYS A 224 -10.63 5.31 16.48
CA LYS A 224 -9.74 5.37 15.31
C LYS A 224 -8.29 5.57 15.74
N THR A 225 -7.37 5.27 14.86
CA THR A 225 -5.95 5.55 15.04
C THR A 225 -5.59 6.99 14.68
N ASN A 226 -4.49 7.49 15.21
CA ASN A 226 -3.90 8.76 14.80
C ASN A 226 -3.24 8.67 13.41
N ARG A 227 -2.63 9.77 12.93
CA ARG A 227 -1.96 9.85 11.61
C ARG A 227 -0.82 8.83 11.42
N TYR A 228 -0.36 8.21 12.49
CA TYR A 228 0.73 7.23 12.53
C TYR A 228 0.23 5.80 12.80
N ASN A 229 -1.08 5.55 12.71
CA ASN A 229 -1.71 4.26 12.99
C ASN A 229 -1.63 3.78 14.45
N TYR A 230 -1.32 4.63 15.42
CA TYR A 230 -1.42 4.29 16.85
C TYR A 230 -2.81 4.59 17.41
N GLN A 231 -3.29 3.73 18.30
CA GLN A 231 -4.48 4.00 19.12
C GLN A 231 -4.08 4.79 20.36
N LEU A 232 -4.93 5.72 20.79
CA LEU A 232 -4.77 6.41 22.06
C LEU A 232 -5.57 5.67 23.13
N LEU A 233 -4.92 5.29 24.22
CA LEU A 233 -5.54 4.67 25.38
C LEU A 233 -5.50 5.66 26.56
N THR A 234 -6.62 5.78 27.28
CA THR A 234 -6.74 6.57 28.49
C THR A 234 -7.11 5.66 29.66
N PHE A 235 -6.35 5.76 30.74
CA PHE A 235 -6.60 5.05 31.99
C PHE A 235 -7.22 6.01 33.01
N MET A 236 -8.37 5.65 33.58
CA MET A 236 -9.06 6.45 34.59
C MET A 236 -9.32 5.61 35.84
N GLY A 237 -8.76 6.03 36.97
CA GLY A 237 -9.13 5.47 38.28
C GLY A 237 -10.45 6.06 38.73
N MET A 238 -11.36 5.22 39.23
CA MET A 238 -12.60 5.67 39.87
C MET A 238 -12.64 5.22 41.33
N SER A 239 -13.14 6.13 42.18
CA SER A 239 -13.54 5.88 43.57
C SER A 239 -15.02 5.59 43.66
#